data_AF-A0AA87YUN3-F1
#
_entry.id   AF-A0AA87YUN3-F1
#
_cell.length_a   1.000
_cell.length_b   1.000
_cell.length_c   1.000
_cell.angle_alpha   90.00
_cell.angle_beta   90.00
_cell.angle_gamma   90.00
#
_symmetry.space_group_name_H-M   'P 1'
#
loop_
_entity.id
_entity.type
_entity.pdbx_description
1 polymer ?
#
loop_
_entity_poly.entity_id
_entity_poly.type
_entity_poly.pdbx_seq_one_letter_code
_entity_poly.pdbx_strand_id
1 'polypeptide(L)'
;MAETKTETETKTSWPFNFLLISLAIPVALALVFYRLEPLEPARLPVYELEGVVAQAPARNDRLLRGSELVGVGALMEAEDLAYDSEAGVIYTGTVDGWVKRVGLNNSVVDNWVNTGGRPLGVALGHANQLIVADTEK
;
A
#
# COMPACT_ATOMS: atom_id res chain seq x y z
N MET A 1 17.13 -77.91 -17.75
CA MET A 1 16.30 -77.13 -16.79
C MET A 1 17.27 -76.27 -15.99
N ALA A 2 17.21 -74.95 -15.89
CA ALA A 2 16.51 -73.88 -16.57
C ALA A 2 17.37 -72.64 -16.26
N GLU A 3 17.75 -71.84 -17.26
CA GLU A 3 18.44 -70.57 -17.03
C GLU A 3 17.41 -69.51 -16.61
N THR A 4 17.60 -68.95 -15.41
CA THR A 4 16.75 -67.88 -14.90
C THR A 4 17.33 -66.55 -15.34
N LYS A 5 16.63 -65.87 -16.23
CA LYS A 5 17.01 -64.55 -16.76
C LYS A 5 16.53 -63.48 -15.77
N THR A 6 17.45 -62.80 -15.12
CA THR A 6 17.16 -61.68 -14.24
C THR A 6 16.88 -60.43 -15.07
N GLU A 7 15.62 -59.98 -15.12
CA GLU A 7 15.25 -58.70 -15.71
C GLU A 7 15.51 -57.57 -14.71
N THR A 8 16.42 -56.67 -15.07
CA THR A 8 16.71 -55.45 -14.33
C THR A 8 15.72 -54.37 -14.76
N GLU A 9 14.72 -54.06 -13.93
CA GLU A 9 13.84 -52.91 -14.12
C GLU A 9 14.65 -51.60 -14.00
N THR A 10 14.89 -50.95 -15.13
CA THR A 10 15.41 -49.59 -15.19
C THR A 10 14.27 -48.61 -14.87
N LYS A 11 14.23 -48.12 -13.62
CA LYS A 11 13.37 -47.00 -13.21
C LYS A 11 13.67 -45.78 -14.09
N THR A 12 12.75 -45.49 -14.99
CA THR A 12 12.75 -44.34 -15.88
C THR A 12 12.63 -43.06 -15.07
N SER A 13 13.76 -42.39 -14.83
CA SER A 13 13.88 -41.03 -14.25
C SER A 13 13.36 -39.92 -15.18
N TRP A 14 12.87 -40.30 -16.36
CA TRP A 14 12.46 -39.43 -17.45
C TRP A 14 11.31 -38.45 -17.09
N PRO A 15 10.20 -38.83 -16.43
CA PRO A 15 9.09 -37.90 -16.24
C PRO A 15 9.39 -36.84 -15.16
N PHE A 16 10.19 -37.16 -14.15
CA PHE A 16 10.49 -36.25 -13.04
C PHE A 16 11.42 -35.11 -13.44
N ASN A 17 12.47 -35.43 -14.23
CA ASN A 17 13.40 -34.42 -14.74
C ASN A 17 12.71 -33.46 -15.71
N PHE A 18 11.78 -33.95 -16.54
CA PHE A 18 10.98 -33.09 -17.43
C PHE A 18 10.09 -32.12 -16.66
N LEU A 19 9.48 -32.56 -15.56
CA LEU A 19 8.64 -31.73 -14.70
C LEU A 19 9.44 -30.62 -14.01
N LEU A 20 10.63 -30.96 -13.51
CA LEU A 20 11.55 -29.99 -12.91
C LEU A 20 12.04 -28.95 -13.93
N ILE A 21 12.43 -29.39 -15.13
CA ILE A 21 12.89 -28.50 -16.20
C ILE A 21 11.73 -27.60 -16.66
N SER A 22 10.53 -28.14 -16.81
CA SER A 22 9.33 -27.37 -17.17
C SER A 22 8.98 -26.28 -16.16
N LEU A 23 9.28 -26.46 -14.88
CA LEU A 23 9.06 -25.46 -13.85
C LEU A 23 10.24 -24.49 -13.71
N ALA A 24 11.47 -24.98 -13.87
CA ALA A 24 12.69 -24.17 -13.73
C ALA A 24 12.91 -23.20 -14.89
N ILE A 25 12.57 -23.59 -16.12
CA ILE A 25 12.72 -22.73 -17.32
C ILE A 25 11.95 -21.40 -17.18
N PRO A 26 10.63 -21.37 -16.90
CA PRO A 26 9.90 -20.11 -16.79
C PRO A 26 10.40 -19.24 -15.63
N VAL A 27 10.85 -19.83 -14.52
CA VAL A 27 11.45 -19.09 -13.41
C VAL A 27 12.80 -18.48 -13.82
N ALA A 28 13.65 -19.25 -14.51
CA ALA A 28 14.92 -18.75 -15.02
C ALA A 28 14.72 -17.66 -16.07
N LEU A 29 13.74 -17.82 -16.97
CA LEU A 29 13.36 -16.78 -17.93
C LEU A 29 12.85 -15.54 -17.20
N ALA A 30 11.99 -15.69 -16.19
CA ALA A 30 11.54 -14.57 -15.36
C ALA A 30 12.72 -13.86 -14.71
N LEU A 31 13.68 -14.57 -14.10
CA LEU A 31 14.87 -13.96 -13.48
C LEU A 31 15.78 -13.25 -14.50
N VAL A 32 15.89 -13.77 -15.73
CA VAL A 32 16.69 -13.15 -16.80
C VAL A 32 16.01 -11.91 -17.37
N PHE A 33 14.68 -11.93 -17.50
CA PHE A 33 13.89 -10.84 -18.09
C PHE A 33 13.36 -9.84 -17.07
N TYR A 34 13.37 -10.17 -15.77
CA TYR A 34 12.95 -9.28 -14.70
C TYR A 34 13.99 -8.18 -14.50
N ARG A 35 13.80 -7.09 -15.23
CA ARG A 35 14.54 -5.85 -15.05
C ARG A 35 13.79 -5.04 -13.99
N LEU A 36 14.39 -4.90 -12.82
CA LEU A 36 14.11 -3.75 -11.97
C LEU A 36 14.73 -2.56 -12.70
N GLU A 37 13.95 -1.88 -13.52
CA GLU A 37 14.40 -0.62 -14.13
C GLU A 37 14.82 0.30 -12.98
N PRO A 38 16.07 0.84 -13.01
CA PRO A 38 16.45 1.85 -12.06
C PRO A 38 15.41 2.96 -12.13
N LEU A 39 14.86 3.34 -10.96
CA LEU A 39 14.03 4.53 -10.86
C LEU A 39 14.95 5.72 -11.16
N GLU A 40 15.07 6.09 -12.43
CA GLU A 40 15.69 7.34 -12.84
C GLU A 40 14.63 8.43 -12.65
N PRO A 41 14.74 9.29 -11.62
CA PRO A 41 13.82 10.40 -11.49
C PRO A 41 13.93 11.26 -12.75
N ALA A 42 12.78 11.57 -13.36
CA ALA A 42 12.74 12.49 -14.48
C ALA A 42 13.47 13.79 -14.10
N ARG A 43 14.36 14.27 -14.98
CA ARG A 43 14.99 15.57 -14.75
C ARG A 43 13.91 16.63 -14.71
N LEU A 44 13.91 17.43 -13.65
CA LEU A 44 13.02 18.57 -13.53
C LEU A 44 13.23 19.47 -14.77
N PRO A 45 12.19 19.73 -15.60
CA PRO A 45 12.34 20.52 -16.80
C PRO A 45 12.43 22.00 -16.43
N VAL A 46 13.62 22.44 -16.01
CA VAL A 46 13.87 23.82 -15.52
C VAL A 46 13.42 24.86 -16.56
N TYR A 47 13.62 24.59 -17.84
CA TYR A 47 13.20 25.47 -18.94
C TYR A 47 11.67 25.57 -19.12
N GLU A 48 10.89 24.60 -18.64
CA GLU A 48 9.41 24.69 -18.60
C GLU A 48 8.91 25.49 -17.40
N LEU A 49 9.77 25.66 -16.39
CA LEU A 49 9.52 26.51 -15.22
C LEU A 49 9.94 27.97 -15.48
N GLU A 50 10.71 28.23 -16.54
CA GLU A 50 11.10 29.56 -17.02
C GLU A 50 9.95 30.22 -17.81
N GLY A 51 8.81 30.38 -17.15
CA GLY A 51 7.67 31.13 -17.66
C GLY A 51 7.29 32.27 -16.71
N VAL A 52 6.44 33.18 -17.15
CA VAL A 52 5.71 34.05 -16.23
C VAL A 52 4.82 33.14 -15.38
N VAL A 53 5.32 32.75 -14.21
CA VAL A 53 4.50 32.07 -13.21
C VAL A 53 3.38 33.03 -12.87
N ALA A 54 2.14 32.65 -13.15
CA ALA A 54 0.99 33.39 -12.66
C ALA A 54 1.17 33.52 -11.14
N GLN A 55 1.36 34.75 -10.65
CA GLN A 55 1.45 34.98 -9.22
C GLN A 55 0.12 34.61 -8.61
N ALA A 56 0.05 33.41 -8.01
CA ALA A 56 -1.06 33.06 -7.16
C ALA A 56 -1.03 34.00 -5.94
N PRO A 57 -2.17 34.54 -5.50
CA PRO A 57 -2.24 35.27 -4.26
C PRO A 57 -1.65 34.42 -3.12
N ALA A 58 -0.76 34.99 -2.32
CA ALA A 58 -0.19 34.31 -1.15
C ALA A 58 -1.26 33.89 -0.13
N ARG A 59 -2.45 34.46 -0.23
CA ARG A 59 -3.59 34.18 0.65
C ARG A 59 -4.89 34.17 -0.16
N ASN A 60 -5.68 33.12 0.06
CA ASN A 60 -7.05 33.03 -0.44
C ASN A 60 -8.02 32.91 0.75
N ASP A 61 -8.60 34.04 1.16
CA ASP A 61 -9.58 34.08 2.26
C ASP A 61 -10.87 33.31 2.00
N ARG A 62 -11.05 32.80 0.78
CA ARG A 62 -12.20 32.00 0.37
C ARG A 62 -11.92 30.51 0.40
N LEU A 63 -10.68 30.08 0.65
CA LEU A 63 -10.28 28.66 0.58
C LEU A 63 -11.13 27.76 1.49
N LEU A 64 -11.49 28.27 2.68
CA LEU A 64 -12.29 27.54 3.66
C LEU A 64 -13.79 27.87 3.60
N ARG A 65 -14.23 28.66 2.61
CA ARG A 65 -15.67 28.98 2.49
C ARG A 65 -16.43 27.72 2.11
N GLY A 66 -17.39 27.35 2.95
CA GLY A 66 -18.18 26.13 2.77
C GLY A 66 -17.53 24.89 3.37
N SER A 67 -16.37 25.02 4.02
CA SER A 67 -15.75 23.94 4.80
C SER A 67 -16.22 23.99 6.25
N GLU A 68 -16.35 22.82 6.87
CA GLU A 68 -16.58 22.65 8.30
C GLU A 68 -15.32 22.09 8.97
N LEU A 69 -15.00 22.57 10.17
CA LEU A 69 -13.92 22.01 10.97
C LEU A 69 -14.45 20.81 11.76
N VAL A 70 -13.81 19.66 11.60
CA VAL A 70 -14.15 18.42 12.32
C VAL A 70 -12.98 17.95 13.17
N GLY A 71 -13.26 17.33 14.32
CA GLY A 71 -12.24 16.79 15.21
C GLY A 71 -11.26 17.80 15.82
N VAL A 72 -11.65 19.08 15.91
CA VAL A 72 -10.81 20.15 16.45
C VAL A 72 -10.35 19.81 17.87
N GLY A 73 -9.04 19.82 18.07
CA GLY A 73 -8.41 19.54 19.37
C GLY A 73 -8.36 18.06 19.77
N ALA A 74 -8.98 17.16 18.99
CA ALA A 74 -9.04 15.73 19.28
C ALA A 74 -8.10 14.87 18.40
N LEU A 75 -7.61 15.43 17.29
CA LEU A 75 -6.77 14.77 16.29
C LEU A 75 -5.32 15.28 16.37
N MET A 76 -4.69 15.14 17.55
CA MET A 76 -3.33 15.65 17.77
C MET A 76 -2.31 14.89 16.91
N GLU A 77 -1.50 15.64 16.16
CA GLU A 77 -0.47 15.11 15.25
C GLU A 77 -1.01 13.98 14.35
N ALA A 78 -2.17 14.22 13.73
CA ALA A 78 -2.69 13.36 12.69
C ALA A 78 -1.84 13.48 11.41
N GLU A 79 -1.37 12.36 10.88
CA GLU A 79 -0.44 12.34 9.72
C GLU A 79 -1.17 12.09 8.39
N ASP A 80 -2.11 11.14 8.37
CA ASP A 80 -2.82 10.68 7.17
C ASP A 80 -4.32 10.47 7.47
N LEU A 81 -5.15 10.44 6.43
CA LEU A 81 -6.60 10.24 6.56
C LEU A 81 -7.18 9.34 5.47
N ALA A 82 -8.20 8.57 5.83
CA ALA A 82 -8.99 7.77 4.89
C ALA A 82 -10.48 8.03 5.10
N TYR A 83 -11.18 8.40 4.01
CA TYR A 83 -12.62 8.68 4.05
C TYR A 83 -13.43 7.47 3.59
N ASP A 84 -14.30 6.98 4.46
CA ASP A 84 -15.27 5.92 4.18
C ASP A 84 -16.64 6.55 3.93
N SER A 85 -17.05 6.56 2.66
CA SER A 85 -18.33 7.14 2.24
C SER A 85 -19.55 6.30 2.63
N GLU A 86 -19.38 4.99 2.83
CA GLU A 86 -20.50 4.12 3.23
C GLU A 86 -20.82 4.33 4.71
N ALA A 87 -19.79 4.40 5.55
CA ALA A 87 -19.94 4.67 6.98
C ALA A 87 -20.10 6.16 7.31
N GLY A 88 -19.72 7.07 6.40
CA GLY A 88 -19.74 8.51 6.64
C GLY A 88 -18.73 8.97 7.69
N VAL A 89 -17.56 8.34 7.72
CA VAL A 89 -16.51 8.59 8.72
C VAL A 89 -15.16 8.83 8.06
N ILE A 90 -14.31 9.60 8.74
CA ILE A 90 -12.89 9.73 8.43
C ILE A 90 -12.10 8.95 9.47
N TYR A 91 -11.18 8.10 9.02
CA TYR A 91 -10.18 7.45 9.87
C TYR A 91 -8.88 8.24 9.82
N THR A 92 -8.19 8.35 10.95
CA THR A 92 -6.85 8.95 11.02
C THR A 92 -6.05 8.36 12.18
N GLY A 93 -4.75 8.22 12.00
CA GLY A 93 -3.82 7.81 13.06
C GLY A 93 -3.26 9.02 13.80
N THR A 94 -3.17 8.95 15.13
CA THR A 94 -2.66 10.03 15.99
C THR A 94 -1.46 9.60 16.82
N VAL A 95 -0.71 10.58 17.35
CA VAL A 95 0.50 10.36 18.15
C VAL A 95 0.31 9.50 19.40
N ASP A 96 -0.92 9.44 19.94
CA ASP A 96 -1.29 8.63 21.10
C ASP A 96 -1.52 7.14 20.77
N GLY A 97 -1.18 6.72 19.55
CA GLY A 97 -1.27 5.33 19.08
C GLY A 97 -2.68 4.90 18.70
N TRP A 98 -3.65 5.82 18.74
CA TRP A 98 -5.01 5.54 18.32
C TRP A 98 -5.20 5.79 16.83
N VAL A 99 -5.91 4.87 16.19
CA VAL A 99 -6.68 5.15 15.00
C VAL A 99 -8.04 5.69 15.47
N LYS A 100 -8.29 6.96 15.19
CA LYS A 100 -9.54 7.65 15.54
C LYS A 100 -10.50 7.65 14.36
N ARG A 101 -11.80 7.65 14.66
CA ARG A 101 -12.88 7.84 13.69
C ARG A 101 -13.56 9.16 13.93
N VAL A 102 -13.80 9.93 12.88
CA VAL A 102 -14.51 11.20 12.91
C VAL A 102 -15.80 11.06 12.13
N GLY A 103 -16.95 11.14 12.81
CA GLY A 103 -18.25 11.11 12.15
C GLY A 103 -18.55 12.44 11.45
N LEU A 104 -18.90 12.41 10.16
CA LEU A 104 -19.18 13.64 9.41
C LEU A 104 -20.57 14.23 9.68
N ASN A 105 -21.49 13.45 10.24
CA ASN A 105 -22.85 13.90 10.55
C ASN A 105 -22.97 14.65 11.88
N ASN A 106 -22.07 14.38 12.82
CA ASN A 106 -22.15 14.84 14.21
C ASN A 106 -20.81 15.36 14.74
N SER A 107 -19.75 15.33 13.93
CA SER A 107 -18.38 15.75 14.27
C SER A 107 -17.81 15.04 15.52
N VAL A 108 -18.35 13.87 15.87
CA VAL A 108 -17.89 13.07 17.01
C VAL A 108 -16.60 12.36 16.65
N VAL A 109 -15.64 12.37 17.59
CA VAL A 109 -14.36 11.67 17.47
C VAL A 109 -14.33 10.48 18.42
N ASP A 110 -14.22 9.28 17.87
CA ASP A 110 -14.08 8.04 18.61
C ASP A 110 -12.64 7.52 18.56
N ASN A 111 -12.10 7.11 19.71
CA ASN A 111 -10.90 6.28 19.77
C ASN A 111 -11.27 4.83 19.38
N TRP A 112 -11.07 4.47 18.11
CA TRP A 112 -11.61 3.22 17.56
C TRP A 112 -10.74 2.01 17.84
N VAL A 113 -9.46 2.07 17.43
CA VAL A 113 -8.49 0.98 17.63
C VAL A 113 -7.15 1.57 18.04
N ASN A 114 -6.51 1.04 19.07
CA ASN A 114 -5.15 1.41 19.43
C ASN A 114 -4.18 0.36 18.88
N THR A 115 -3.18 0.78 18.11
CA THR A 115 -2.16 -0.11 17.57
C THR A 115 -1.09 -0.46 18.62
N GLY A 116 -0.97 0.35 19.66
CA GLY A 116 0.10 0.29 20.65
C GLY A 116 1.45 0.80 20.11
N GLY A 117 1.43 1.52 18.98
CA GLY A 117 2.58 2.12 18.33
C GLY A 117 2.28 3.55 17.87
N ARG A 118 2.78 3.96 16.70
CA ARG A 118 2.51 5.26 16.07
C ARG A 118 1.98 5.02 14.64
N PRO A 119 0.65 5.06 14.42
CA PRO A 119 0.07 4.91 13.10
C PRO A 119 0.35 6.16 12.25
N LEU A 120 1.02 5.99 11.11
CA LEU A 120 1.44 7.08 10.21
C LEU A 120 0.66 7.10 8.89
N GLY A 121 0.12 5.96 8.47
CA GLY A 121 -0.63 5.83 7.23
C GLY A 121 -1.90 5.02 7.41
N VAL A 122 -2.97 5.42 6.72
CA VAL A 122 -4.26 4.73 6.75
C VAL A 122 -4.86 4.66 5.35
N ALA A 123 -5.40 3.50 4.98
CA ALA A 123 -6.05 3.32 3.67
C ALA A 123 -7.24 2.38 3.77
N LEU A 124 -8.29 2.65 3.00
CA LEU A 124 -9.39 1.70 2.83
C LEU A 124 -8.99 0.63 1.82
N GLY A 125 -9.04 -0.63 2.25
CA GLY A 125 -8.91 -1.78 1.38
C GLY A 125 -10.25 -2.15 0.72
N HIS A 126 -10.19 -3.04 -0.27
CA HIS A 126 -11.35 -3.41 -1.10
C HIS A 126 -12.47 -4.16 -0.36
N ALA A 127 -12.23 -4.69 0.83
CA ALA A 127 -13.20 -5.46 1.60
C ALA A 127 -13.67 -4.75 2.88
N ASN A 128 -13.86 -3.42 2.82
CA ASN A 128 -14.21 -2.57 3.98
C ASN A 128 -13.26 -2.75 5.18
N GLN A 129 -11.99 -2.99 4.89
CA GLN A 129 -10.93 -3.09 5.88
C GLN A 129 -10.13 -1.79 5.91
N LEU A 130 -9.76 -1.35 7.11
CA LEU A 130 -8.78 -0.28 7.26
C LEU A 130 -7.40 -0.91 7.36
N ILE A 131 -6.53 -0.58 6.40
CA ILE A 131 -5.12 -0.94 6.42
C ILE A 131 -4.38 0.19 7.13
N VAL A 132 -3.58 -0.16 8.14
CA VAL A 132 -2.85 0.80 8.96
C VAL A 132 -1.36 0.50 8.85
N ALA A 133 -0.58 1.53 8.52
CA ALA A 133 0.87 1.48 8.56
C ALA A 133 1.34 2.11 9.87
N ASP A 134 1.91 1.30 10.75
CA ASP A 134 2.45 1.73 12.04
C ASP A 134 3.97 1.63 12.01
N THR A 135 4.66 2.62 12.57
CA THR A 135 6.14 2.61 12.61
C THR A 135 6.70 1.64 13.64
N GLU A 136 5.93 1.20 14.64
CA GLU A 136 6.40 0.38 15.76
C GLU A 136 5.78 -1.03 15.77
N LYS A 137 4.89 -1.36 14.82
CA LYS A 137 4.15 -2.64 14.75
C LYS A 137 4.19 -3.31 13.40
#